data_AF-A6VBT8-F1
#
_entry.id   AF-A6VBT8-F1
#
_cell.length_a   1.000
_cell.length_b   1.000
_cell.length_c   1.000
_cell.angle_alpha   90.00
_cell.angle_beta   90.00
_cell.angle_gamma   90.00
#
_symmetry.space_group_name_H-M   'P 1'
#
loop_
_entity.id
_entity.type
_entity.pdbx_description
1 polymer ?
#
loop_
_entity_poly.entity_id
_entity_poly.type
_entity_poly.pdbx_seq_one_letter_code
_entity_poly.pdbx_strand_id
1 'polypeptide(L)'
;MLLKLPRKPLRESGFSLIEVLVALLLVSIGVLGMIAMQGKTIQYTADSVERNKAAMLGSNLLESMRASPKALYDVKDQMATQSDFFKAKGSAFPTAPSSCTPLPDTVKDRLGCWAEQVKKELPGAADLLNSEFYICRSSKPGDCDGKGSMLEIRLAWRGKQGACVNPADSGADNSLCHYTLRVEP
;
A
#
# COMPACT_ATOMS: atom_id res chain seq x y z
N MET A 1 -60.77 -17.72 -53.25
CA MET A 1 -59.63 -18.38 -53.91
C MET A 1 -58.34 -17.80 -53.32
N LEU A 2 -57.78 -18.43 -52.29
CA LEU A 2 -56.54 -18.00 -51.62
C LEU A 2 -55.41 -18.91 -52.09
N LEU A 3 -54.49 -18.40 -52.90
CA LEU A 3 -53.30 -19.15 -53.32
C LEU A 3 -52.34 -19.31 -52.13
N LYS A 4 -52.17 -20.55 -51.66
CA LYS A 4 -51.05 -20.92 -50.78
C LYS A 4 -49.78 -21.00 -51.63
N LEU A 5 -48.88 -20.04 -51.47
CA LEU A 5 -47.54 -20.09 -52.05
C LEU A 5 -46.70 -21.17 -51.35
N PRO A 6 -45.91 -21.98 -52.08
CA PRO A 6 -45.05 -23.00 -51.51
C PRO A 6 -43.87 -22.36 -50.77
N ARG A 7 -43.74 -22.62 -49.46
CA ARG A 7 -42.52 -22.27 -48.71
C ARG A 7 -41.43 -23.28 -49.05
N LYS A 8 -40.33 -22.83 -49.65
CA LYS A 8 -39.10 -23.63 -49.78
C LYS A 8 -38.60 -24.00 -48.38
N PRO A 9 -38.36 -25.28 -48.08
CA PRO A 9 -37.68 -25.64 -46.83
C PRO A 9 -36.26 -25.08 -46.91
N LEU A 10 -35.88 -24.26 -45.92
CA LEU A 10 -34.48 -23.92 -45.68
C LEU A 10 -33.77 -25.24 -45.38
N ARG A 11 -32.77 -25.61 -46.20
CA ARG A 11 -31.91 -26.76 -45.92
C ARG A 11 -31.15 -26.42 -44.65
N GLU A 12 -31.47 -27.07 -43.54
CA GLU A 12 -30.61 -27.06 -42.35
C GLU A 12 -29.32 -27.79 -42.71
N SER A 13 -28.27 -27.03 -43.00
CA SER A 13 -26.90 -27.51 -42.97
C SER A 13 -26.54 -27.72 -41.50
N GLY A 14 -26.61 -28.97 -41.04
CA GLY A 14 -26.12 -29.35 -39.72
C GLY A 14 -24.64 -28.99 -39.55
N PHE A 15 -24.27 -28.58 -38.34
CA PHE A 15 -22.90 -28.24 -37.95
C PHE A 15 -21.92 -29.35 -38.35
N SER A 16 -20.85 -28.98 -39.04
CA SER A 16 -19.77 -29.94 -39.32
C SER A 16 -18.95 -30.16 -38.04
N LEU A 17 -18.57 -31.40 -37.75
CA LEU A 17 -17.79 -31.77 -36.56
C LEU A 17 -16.45 -31.01 -36.50
N ILE A 18 -15.90 -30.66 -37.67
CA ILE A 18 -14.70 -29.82 -37.80
C ILE A 18 -14.93 -28.38 -37.33
N GLU A 19 -16.13 -27.83 -37.51
CA GLU A 19 -16.46 -26.44 -37.17
C GLU A 19 -16.51 -26.26 -35.64
N VAL A 20 -17.11 -27.22 -34.94
CA VAL A 20 -17.12 -27.24 -33.47
C VAL A 20 -15.70 -27.43 -32.93
N LEU A 21 -14.90 -28.31 -33.53
CA LEU A 21 -13.52 -28.54 -33.10
C LEU A 21 -12.64 -27.30 -33.26
N VAL A 22 -12.78 -26.60 -34.39
CA VAL A 22 -12.08 -25.32 -34.62
C VAL A 22 -12.58 -24.24 -33.67
N ALA A 23 -13.89 -24.15 -33.42
CA ALA A 23 -14.46 -23.20 -32.45
C ALA A 23 -13.90 -23.45 -31.04
N LEU A 24 -13.85 -24.70 -30.58
CA LEU A 24 -13.26 -25.06 -29.29
C LEU A 24 -11.76 -24.73 -29.22
N LEU A 25 -11.01 -24.97 -30.31
CA LEU A 25 -9.60 -24.61 -30.40
C LEU A 25 -9.39 -23.09 -30.29
N LEU A 26 -10.17 -22.29 -31.01
CA LEU A 26 -10.08 -20.83 -30.92
C LEU A 26 -10.48 -20.31 -29.53
N VAL A 27 -11.53 -20.85 -28.93
CA VAL A 27 -11.99 -20.49 -27.57
C VAL A 27 -10.91 -20.83 -26.54
N SER A 28 -10.31 -22.02 -26.61
CA SER A 28 -9.25 -22.41 -25.67
C SER A 28 -8.03 -21.49 -25.75
N ILE A 29 -7.57 -21.13 -26.96
CA ILE A 29 -6.48 -20.17 -27.15
C ILE A 29 -6.87 -18.79 -26.59
N GLY A 30 -8.10 -18.32 -26.85
CA GLY A 30 -8.61 -17.05 -26.34
C GLY A 30 -8.65 -16.99 -24.81
N VAL A 31 -9.12 -18.07 -24.15
CA VAL A 31 -9.18 -18.17 -22.69
C VAL A 31 -7.77 -18.17 -22.08
N LEU A 32 -6.82 -18.92 -22.65
CA LEU A 32 -5.43 -18.91 -22.19
C LEU A 32 -4.79 -17.52 -22.31
N GLY A 33 -5.05 -16.81 -23.41
CA GLY A 33 -4.59 -15.43 -23.59
C GLY A 33 -5.17 -14.48 -22.53
N MET A 34 -6.46 -14.59 -22.23
CA MET A 34 -7.12 -13.79 -21.20
C MET A 34 -6.56 -14.06 -19.80
N ILE A 35 -6.36 -15.33 -19.43
CA ILE A 35 -5.79 -15.72 -18.12
C ILE A 35 -4.37 -15.16 -17.96
N ALA A 36 -3.54 -15.24 -19.00
CA ALA A 36 -2.19 -14.70 -18.97
C ALA A 36 -2.17 -13.19 -18.69
N MET A 37 -3.08 -12.44 -19.33
CA MET A 37 -3.21 -10.99 -19.11
C MET A 37 -3.77 -10.66 -17.73
N GLN A 38 -4.83 -11.33 -17.28
CA GLN A 38 -5.42 -11.13 -15.96
C GLN A 38 -4.42 -11.41 -14.83
N GLY A 39 -3.58 -12.44 -14.99
CA GLY A 39 -2.54 -12.78 -14.01
C GLY A 39 -1.53 -11.65 -13.78
N LYS A 40 -1.18 -10.87 -14.81
CA LYS A 40 -0.32 -9.69 -14.68
C LYS A 40 -1.05 -8.53 -14.00
N THR A 41 -2.30 -8.28 -14.37
CA THR A 41 -3.13 -7.22 -13.78
C THR A 41 -3.29 -7.38 -12.27
N ILE A 42 -3.52 -8.60 -11.79
CA ILE A 42 -3.67 -8.89 -10.34
C ILE A 42 -2.41 -8.51 -9.54
N GLN A 43 -1.22 -8.61 -10.14
CA GLN A 43 0.01 -8.21 -9.44
C GLN A 43 0.09 -6.70 -9.26
N TYR A 44 -0.27 -5.94 -10.29
CA TYR A 44 -0.25 -4.48 -10.23
C TYR A 44 -1.30 -3.92 -9.27
N THR A 45 -2.47 -4.55 -9.20
CA THR A 45 -3.51 -4.13 -8.25
C THR A 45 -3.11 -4.41 -6.81
N ALA A 46 -2.45 -5.54 -6.53
CA ALA A 46 -1.97 -5.86 -5.18
C ALA A 46 -0.95 -4.83 -4.67
N ASP A 47 0.06 -4.47 -5.47
CA ASP A 47 1.05 -3.45 -5.11
C ASP A 47 0.40 -2.07 -4.85
N SER A 48 -0.58 -1.71 -5.70
CA SER A 48 -1.33 -0.46 -5.52
C SER A 48 -2.09 -0.43 -4.20
N VAL A 49 -2.67 -1.56 -3.76
CA VAL A 49 -3.37 -1.67 -2.48
C VAL A 49 -2.40 -1.47 -1.31
N GLU A 50 -1.23 -2.07 -1.34
CA GLU A 50 -0.23 -1.93 -0.28
C GLU A 50 0.26 -0.48 -0.13
N ARG A 51 0.55 0.18 -1.26
CA ARG A 51 0.91 1.61 -1.28
C ARG A 51 -0.20 2.50 -0.72
N ASN A 52 -1.44 2.23 -1.09
CA ASN A 52 -2.60 2.96 -0.56
C ASN A 52 -2.76 2.76 0.94
N LYS A 53 -2.57 1.54 1.46
CA LYS A 53 -2.56 1.27 2.90
C LYS A 53 -1.46 2.06 3.61
N ALA A 54 -0.24 2.05 3.07
CA ALA A 54 0.88 2.82 3.65
C ALA A 54 0.59 4.33 3.66
N ALA A 55 0.00 4.86 2.59
CA ALA A 55 -0.42 6.26 2.52
C ALA A 55 -1.49 6.60 3.56
N MET A 56 -2.53 5.78 3.68
CA MET A 56 -3.59 5.94 4.68
C MET A 56 -3.04 5.88 6.11
N LEU A 57 -2.16 4.92 6.42
CA LEU A 57 -1.53 4.80 7.73
C LEU A 57 -0.64 6.01 8.07
N GLY A 58 0.12 6.52 7.09
CA GLY A 58 0.92 7.73 7.25
C GLY A 58 0.06 8.97 7.50
N SER A 59 -1.03 9.13 6.74
CA SER A 59 -1.99 10.23 6.93
C SER A 59 -2.69 10.15 8.28
N ASN A 60 -3.16 8.97 8.70
CA ASN A 60 -3.78 8.78 10.01
C ASN A 60 -2.84 9.15 11.16
N LEU A 61 -1.55 8.82 11.04
CA LEU A 61 -0.55 9.22 12.05
C LEU A 61 -0.35 10.73 12.07
N LEU A 62 -0.26 11.36 10.89
CA LEU A 62 -0.13 12.80 10.79
C LEU A 62 -1.34 13.54 11.38
N GLU A 63 -2.55 13.05 11.13
CA GLU A 63 -3.78 13.61 11.73
C GLU A 63 -3.77 13.47 13.26
N SER A 64 -3.32 12.32 13.77
CA SER A 64 -3.14 12.09 15.21
C SER A 64 -2.13 13.06 15.84
N MET A 65 -1.04 13.38 15.12
CA MET A 65 -0.06 14.38 15.50
C MET A 65 -0.66 15.79 15.53
N ARG A 66 -1.38 16.18 14.47
CA ARG A 66 -2.07 17.49 14.39
C ARG A 66 -3.14 17.67 15.46
N ALA A 67 -3.81 16.58 15.85
CA ALA A 67 -4.77 16.59 16.96
C ALA A 67 -4.09 16.73 18.34
N SER A 68 -2.76 16.66 18.42
CA SER A 68 -1.99 16.75 19.66
C SER A 68 -0.81 17.72 19.54
N PRO A 69 -1.07 19.02 19.30
CA PRO A 69 -0.04 20.03 19.04
C PRO A 69 0.94 20.17 20.20
N LYS A 70 0.49 20.00 21.45
CA LYS A 70 1.35 20.05 22.65
C LYS A 70 2.44 18.97 22.67
N ALA A 71 2.29 17.90 21.89
CA ALA A 71 3.31 16.87 21.76
C ALA A 71 4.33 17.18 20.65
N LEU A 72 3.99 18.09 19.72
CA LEU A 72 4.85 18.47 18.60
C LEU A 72 5.57 19.80 18.83
N TYR A 73 5.00 20.69 19.63
CA TYR A 73 5.48 22.04 19.85
C TYR A 73 5.94 22.24 21.30
N ASP A 74 7.05 22.95 21.48
CA ASP A 74 7.57 23.31 22.79
C ASP A 74 6.87 24.57 23.35
N VAL A 75 7.28 24.99 24.56
CA VAL A 75 6.71 26.17 25.24
C VAL A 75 6.95 27.50 24.50
N LYS A 76 7.82 27.52 23.48
CA LYS A 76 8.13 28.69 22.64
C LYS A 76 7.44 28.61 21.28
N ASP A 77 6.47 27.71 21.12
CA ASP A 77 5.77 27.46 19.86
C ASP A 77 6.71 27.05 18.71
N GLN A 78 7.84 26.43 19.07
CA GLN A 78 8.78 25.86 18.12
C GLN A 78 8.58 24.36 18.05
N MET A 79 8.80 23.75 16.88
CA MET A 79 8.78 22.29 16.79
C MET A 79 9.76 21.68 17.80
N ALA A 80 9.22 20.84 18.67
CA ALA A 80 9.96 20.16 19.71
C ALA A 80 11.11 19.37 19.09
N THR A 81 12.26 19.38 19.76
CA THR A 81 13.42 18.57 19.33
C THR A 81 13.20 17.08 19.64
N GLN A 82 12.37 16.79 20.64
CA GLN A 82 11.98 15.45 21.08
C GLN A 82 10.47 15.42 21.29
N SER A 83 9.82 14.32 20.91
CA SER A 83 8.37 14.13 21.02
C SER A 83 8.09 12.65 21.25
N ASP A 84 7.01 12.35 21.97
CA ASP A 84 6.50 10.97 22.11
C ASP A 84 6.04 10.36 20.77
N PHE A 85 5.82 11.20 19.75
CA PHE A 85 5.56 10.76 18.39
C PHE A 85 6.84 10.41 17.61
N PHE A 86 8.00 10.90 18.04
CA PHE A 86 9.23 10.73 17.28
C PHE A 86 9.85 9.36 17.54
N LYS A 87 10.39 8.80 16.46
CA LYS A 87 11.04 7.51 16.42
C LYS A 87 12.24 7.62 15.50
N ALA A 88 13.44 7.55 16.07
CA ALA A 88 14.67 7.55 15.28
C ALA A 88 14.84 6.23 14.51
N LYS A 89 15.59 6.27 13.41
CA LYS A 89 15.98 5.06 12.68
C LYS A 89 16.79 4.13 13.60
N GLY A 90 16.48 2.83 13.61
CA GLY A 90 17.08 1.85 14.50
C GLY A 90 16.45 1.74 15.90
N SER A 91 15.64 2.71 16.33
CA SER A 91 14.95 2.64 17.62
C SER A 91 13.70 1.75 17.55
N ALA A 92 13.24 1.26 18.70
CA ALA A 92 11.96 0.54 18.79
C ALA A 92 10.79 1.52 18.86
N PHE A 93 9.64 1.13 18.29
CA PHE A 93 8.36 1.78 18.60
C PHE A 93 7.94 1.50 20.04
N PRO A 94 7.16 2.38 20.67
CA PRO A 94 6.60 2.10 21.98
C PRO A 94 5.69 0.86 21.93
N THR A 95 5.71 0.08 23.00
CA THR A 95 4.83 -1.08 23.16
C THR A 95 3.38 -0.60 23.22
N ALA A 96 2.50 -1.21 22.42
CA ALA A 96 1.08 -0.93 22.48
C ALA A 96 0.47 -1.39 23.83
N PRO A 97 -0.55 -0.68 24.34
CA PRO A 97 -1.36 -1.15 25.46
C PRO A 97 -2.15 -2.41 25.09
N SER A 98 -2.80 -3.02 26.08
CA SER A 98 -3.62 -4.24 25.89
C SER A 98 -4.83 -4.02 24.97
N SER A 99 -5.33 -2.79 24.84
CA SER A 99 -6.40 -2.42 23.92
C SER A 99 -6.11 -1.06 23.27
N CYS A 100 -6.42 -0.96 21.98
CA CYS A 100 -6.38 0.28 21.19
C CYS A 100 -7.78 0.86 20.92
N THR A 101 -8.80 0.31 21.59
CA THR A 101 -10.18 0.75 21.50
C THR A 101 -10.75 0.93 22.91
N PRO A 102 -11.13 2.16 23.32
CA PRO A 102 -10.95 3.42 22.58
C PRO A 102 -9.46 3.78 22.41
N LEU A 103 -9.18 4.71 21.49
CA LEU A 103 -7.81 5.16 21.24
C LEU A 103 -7.24 5.84 22.51
N PRO A 104 -6.04 5.45 22.99
CA PRO A 104 -5.47 6.05 24.19
C PRO A 104 -5.22 7.56 24.03
N ASP A 105 -5.43 8.32 25.11
CA ASP A 105 -5.10 9.75 25.17
C ASP A 105 -3.57 9.98 25.21
N THR A 106 -2.84 9.05 25.83
CA THR A 106 -1.37 9.09 25.89
C THR A 106 -0.79 8.91 24.49
N VAL A 107 -0.03 9.91 24.04
CA VAL A 107 0.59 9.92 22.70
C VAL A 107 1.45 8.68 22.44
N LYS A 108 2.26 8.28 23.43
CA LYS A 108 3.13 7.11 23.34
C LYS A 108 2.34 5.81 23.13
N ASP A 109 1.25 5.62 23.87
CA ASP A 109 0.40 4.43 23.74
C ASP A 109 -0.34 4.42 22.41
N ARG A 110 -0.80 5.60 21.95
CA ARG A 110 -1.42 5.79 20.64
C ARG A 110 -0.45 5.49 19.50
N LEU A 111 0.81 5.90 19.61
CA LEU A 111 1.86 5.54 18.65
C LEU A 111 2.11 4.01 18.66
N GLY A 112 2.08 3.38 19.84
CA GLY A 112 2.18 1.92 19.94
C GLY A 112 1.01 1.22 19.24
N CYS A 113 -0.21 1.70 19.45
CA CYS A 113 -1.41 1.22 18.76
C CYS A 113 -1.32 1.37 17.24
N TRP A 114 -0.84 2.51 16.77
CA TRP A 114 -0.59 2.73 15.34
C TRP A 114 0.45 1.73 14.81
N ALA A 115 1.54 1.47 15.55
CA ALA A 115 2.55 0.50 15.15
C ALA A 115 1.96 -0.92 15.04
N GLU A 116 1.07 -1.33 15.95
CA GLU A 116 0.35 -2.61 15.84
C GLU A 116 -0.60 -2.67 14.63
N GLN A 117 -1.25 -1.56 14.30
CA GLN A 117 -2.07 -1.49 13.08
C GLN A 117 -1.20 -1.65 11.82
N VAL A 118 -0.04 -0.97 11.78
CA VAL A 118 0.93 -1.08 10.69
C VAL A 118 1.41 -2.52 10.51
N LYS A 119 1.72 -3.24 11.60
CA LYS A 119 2.13 -4.66 11.54
C LYS A 119 1.07 -5.56 10.92
N LYS A 120 -0.21 -5.26 11.14
CA LYS A 120 -1.34 -6.04 10.62
C LYS A 120 -1.66 -5.71 9.16
N GLU A 121 -1.52 -4.45 8.77
CA GLU A 121 -1.95 -3.96 7.46
C GLU A 121 -0.88 -4.09 6.37
N LEU A 122 0.40 -4.01 6.74
CA LEU A 122 1.52 -4.02 5.81
C LEU A 122 2.33 -5.33 5.88
N PRO A 123 2.57 -6.00 4.74
CA PRO A 123 3.31 -7.27 4.72
C PRO A 123 4.77 -7.08 5.14
N GLY A 124 5.24 -7.92 6.06
CA GLY A 124 6.63 -7.90 6.54
C GLY A 124 7.01 -6.65 7.36
N ALA A 125 6.06 -5.76 7.68
CA ALA A 125 6.37 -4.53 8.40
C ALA A 125 6.91 -4.78 9.81
N ALA A 126 6.49 -5.87 10.48
CA ALA A 126 6.94 -6.22 11.83
C ALA A 126 8.46 -6.32 11.95
N ASP A 127 9.15 -6.87 10.94
CA ASP A 127 10.61 -7.02 10.92
C ASP A 127 11.33 -5.72 10.54
N LEU A 128 10.62 -4.78 9.91
CA LEU A 128 11.17 -3.55 9.36
C LEU A 128 11.00 -2.34 10.29
N LEU A 129 10.11 -2.43 11.29
CA LEU A 129 9.76 -1.31 12.18
C LEU A 129 10.97 -0.65 12.83
N ASN A 130 12.01 -1.41 13.17
CA ASN A 130 13.20 -0.84 13.80
C ASN A 130 14.14 -0.21 12.76
N SER A 131 14.45 -0.92 11.66
CA SER A 131 15.48 -0.51 10.70
C SER A 131 15.01 0.51 9.66
N GLU A 132 13.79 0.38 9.15
CA GLU A 132 13.35 1.13 7.97
C GLU A 132 12.40 2.29 8.28
N PHE A 133 11.66 2.19 9.38
CA PHE A 133 10.72 3.23 9.77
C PHE A 133 11.43 4.33 10.54
N TYR A 134 11.00 5.56 10.38
CA TYR A 134 11.34 6.65 11.28
C TYR A 134 10.30 7.76 11.20
N ILE A 135 10.21 8.50 12.29
CA ILE A 135 9.33 9.66 12.45
C ILE A 135 10.17 10.73 13.14
N CYS A 136 10.51 11.79 12.43
CA CYS A 136 11.41 12.79 12.97
C CYS A 136 11.35 14.10 12.21
N ARG A 137 11.90 15.13 12.85
CA ARG A 137 12.21 16.38 12.19
C ARG A 137 13.37 16.16 11.22
N SER A 138 13.27 16.76 10.05
CA SER A 138 14.25 16.59 9.00
C SER A 138 14.53 17.87 8.23
N SER A 139 15.81 18.23 8.09
CA SER A 139 16.23 19.34 7.23
C SER A 139 16.27 18.99 5.74
N LYS A 140 16.49 17.72 5.38
CA LYS A 140 16.62 17.23 3.99
C LYS A 140 15.93 15.90 3.77
N PRO A 141 15.31 15.66 2.59
CA PRO A 141 14.68 14.37 2.23
C PRO A 141 15.53 13.16 2.65
N GLY A 142 14.98 12.27 3.48
CA GLY A 142 15.64 11.05 3.91
C GLY A 142 16.60 11.17 5.10
N ASP A 143 16.89 12.37 5.59
CA ASP A 143 17.83 12.61 6.69
C ASP A 143 17.09 12.89 8.00
N CYS A 144 17.09 11.93 8.92
CA CYS A 144 16.41 12.00 10.20
C CYS A 144 17.26 12.74 11.24
N ASP A 145 17.67 13.97 10.92
CA ASP A 145 18.68 14.73 11.67
C ASP A 145 18.14 15.48 12.90
N GLY A 146 16.82 15.46 13.11
CA GLY A 146 16.16 16.20 14.18
C GLY A 146 16.17 17.72 13.99
N LYS A 147 16.49 18.20 12.78
CA LYS A 147 16.58 19.63 12.43
C LYS A 147 15.57 20.00 11.35
N GLY A 148 15.58 21.25 10.89
CA GLY A 148 14.62 21.75 9.88
C GLY A 148 13.24 22.10 10.47
N SER A 149 12.28 22.45 9.64
CA SER A 149 10.87 22.70 10.04
C SER A 149 9.93 21.58 9.56
N MET A 150 10.45 20.64 8.78
CA MET A 150 9.64 19.58 8.18
C MET A 150 9.63 18.35 9.08
N LEU A 151 8.44 17.79 9.28
CA LEU A 151 8.26 16.45 9.81
C LEU A 151 8.36 15.44 8.66
N GLU A 152 9.16 14.40 8.85
CA GLU A 152 9.25 13.27 7.94
C GLU A 152 8.79 11.98 8.63
N ILE A 153 7.87 11.28 7.96
CA ILE A 153 7.35 9.97 8.37
C ILE A 153 7.69 8.98 7.26
N ARG A 154 8.51 7.97 7.56
CA ARG A 154 8.85 6.89 6.62
C ARG A 154 8.27 5.56 7.08
N LEU A 155 7.55 4.91 6.16
CA LEU A 155 7.01 3.56 6.30
C LEU A 155 7.71 2.63 5.31
N ALA A 156 7.76 1.35 5.63
CA ALA A 156 8.30 0.32 4.76
C ALA A 156 7.50 -0.99 4.83
N TRP A 157 7.47 -1.74 3.73
CA TRP A 157 6.85 -3.06 3.66
C TRP A 157 7.57 -3.92 2.63
N ARG A 158 7.33 -5.23 2.68
CA ARG A 158 7.85 -6.18 1.70
C ARG A 158 6.81 -6.45 0.62
N GLY A 159 7.03 -5.90 -0.56
CA GLY A 159 6.31 -6.23 -1.78
C GLY A 159 6.90 -7.46 -2.47
N LYS A 160 6.39 -7.75 -3.68
CA LYS A 160 6.98 -8.80 -4.54
C LYS A 160 8.27 -8.32 -5.19
N GLN A 161 9.11 -9.26 -5.62
CA GLN A 161 10.34 -8.95 -6.35
C GLN A 161 10.04 -8.09 -7.58
N GLY A 162 10.63 -6.89 -7.64
CA GLY A 162 10.44 -5.94 -8.73
C GLY A 162 9.19 -5.07 -8.63
N ALA A 163 8.39 -5.20 -7.57
CA ALA A 163 7.24 -4.32 -7.33
C ALA A 163 7.68 -2.92 -6.83
N CYS A 164 8.83 -2.86 -6.15
CA CYS A 164 9.36 -1.66 -5.55
C CYS A 164 10.51 -1.11 -6.41
N VAL A 165 10.24 -0.06 -7.20
CA VAL A 165 11.28 0.68 -7.92
C VAL A 165 11.68 1.89 -7.08
N ASN A 166 12.80 1.78 -6.38
CA ASN A 166 13.37 2.90 -5.62
C ASN A 166 14.41 3.62 -6.50
N PRO A 167 14.21 4.90 -6.87
CA PRO A 167 15.16 5.63 -7.72
C PRO A 167 16.52 5.88 -7.04
N ALA A 168 16.62 5.68 -5.72
CA ALA A 168 17.85 5.89 -4.95
C ALA A 168 18.74 4.64 -4.82
N ASP A 169 18.24 3.45 -5.14
CA ASP A 169 18.91 2.18 -4.81
C ASP A 169 19.02 1.27 -6.03
N SER A 170 19.93 1.59 -6.95
CA SER A 170 20.24 0.78 -8.13
C SER A 170 20.98 -0.54 -7.83
N GLY A 171 20.83 -1.08 -6.62
CA GLY A 171 21.49 -2.32 -6.16
C GLY A 171 20.86 -3.00 -4.93
N ALA A 172 19.67 -2.60 -4.48
CA ALA A 172 19.02 -3.16 -3.30
C ALA A 172 17.90 -4.17 -3.65
N ASP A 173 17.47 -4.93 -2.63
CA ASP A 173 16.34 -5.85 -2.65
C ASP A 173 15.07 -5.15 -3.18
N ASN A 174 14.72 -5.38 -4.46
CA ASN A 174 13.55 -4.81 -5.14
C ASN A 174 12.21 -5.31 -4.57
N SER A 175 12.23 -6.04 -3.45
CA SER A 175 11.06 -6.36 -2.65
C SER A 175 10.81 -5.38 -1.50
N LEU A 176 11.77 -4.50 -1.15
CA LEU A 176 11.60 -3.51 -0.09
C LEU A 176 10.99 -2.21 -0.63
N CYS A 177 9.75 -1.94 -0.25
CA CYS A 177 9.03 -0.75 -0.63
C CYS A 177 9.06 0.29 0.49
N HIS A 178 9.10 1.57 0.10
CA HIS A 178 9.05 2.69 1.04
C HIS A 178 7.95 3.68 0.66
N TYR A 179 7.34 4.27 1.68
CA TYR A 179 6.47 5.44 1.55
C TYR A 179 6.97 6.51 2.50
N THR A 180 7.23 7.72 2.00
CA THR A 180 7.74 8.84 2.80
C THR A 180 6.78 10.02 2.67
N LEU A 181 6.30 10.52 3.81
CA LEU A 181 5.47 11.71 3.91
C LEU A 181 6.30 12.81 4.55
N ARG A 182 6.47 13.93 3.85
CA ARG A 182 7.13 15.15 4.34
C ARG A 182 6.12 16.28 4.40
N VAL A 183 5.94 16.84 5.58
CA VAL A 183 4.95 17.89 5.82
C VAL A 183 5.48 18.92 6.80
N GLU A 184 5.02 20.15 6.63
CA GLU A 184 5.09 21.14 7.68
C GLU A 184 3.93 20.86 8.65
N PRO A 185 4.20 20.61 9.94
CA PRO A 185 3.22 20.09 10.90
C PRO A 185 2.20 21.10 11.40
#